data_AF-A0A6B0YAF9-F1
#
_entry.id   AF-A0A6B0YAF9-F1
#
_cell.length_a   1.000
_cell.length_b   1.000
_cell.length_c   1.000
_cell.angle_alpha   90.00
_cell.angle_beta   90.00
_cell.angle_gamma   90.00
#
_symmetry.space_group_name_H-M   'P 1'
#
loop_
_entity.id
_entity.type
_entity.pdbx_description
1 polymer ?
#
loop_
_entity_poly.entity_id
_entity_poly.type
_entity_poly.pdbx_seq_one_letter_code
_entity_poly.pdbx_strand_id
1 'polypeptide(L)'
;MSEHFIEEVGVSFAWGRAMQIVTQPGRKEMTPLTVAITGVDTEEVLSEHDGIRDELEEVLARCDKQAVETVANTIFPNSLWNRSEPRHMLYERYEAVLPRLRRASRKNAHGLYFERMIMNGRDDAPNQIEFALNAFGPGMRRSVLQIGVFDPRKDHSAGRRRGFPCLQHLSFVPDQDGSLSVNAFYASQFMVERAYGNYLGICRLGRFVAHELGLPLTRVTFHIGLASLDTSKSALVGVLAAIDGAIGKLEE
;
A
#
# COMPACT_ATOMS: atom_id res chain seq x y z
N MET A 1 -4.45 -17.27 15.66
CA MET A 1 -3.77 -15.98 15.34
C MET A 1 -4.30 -14.93 16.31
N SER A 2 -3.49 -13.96 16.75
CA SER A 2 -4.04 -12.88 17.59
C SER A 2 -4.95 -12.00 16.74
N GLU A 3 -5.99 -11.38 17.32
CA GLU A 3 -6.85 -10.46 16.57
C GLU A 3 -6.06 -9.33 15.87
N HIS A 4 -4.86 -9.01 16.36
CA HIS A 4 -4.01 -7.92 15.89
C HIS A 4 -3.04 -8.30 14.75
N PHE A 5 -2.91 -9.57 14.41
CA PHE A 5 -2.04 -10.04 13.33
C PHE A 5 -2.78 -10.95 12.36
N ILE A 6 -2.79 -10.52 11.10
CA ILE A 6 -3.41 -11.23 9.98
C ILE A 6 -2.29 -11.66 9.03
N GLU A 7 -2.32 -12.90 8.59
CA GLU A 7 -1.49 -13.38 7.49
C GLU A 7 -2.38 -14.16 6.51
N GLU A 8 -2.42 -13.70 5.26
CA GLU A 8 -3.25 -14.27 4.21
C GLU A 8 -2.51 -14.24 2.87
N VAL A 9 -2.89 -15.14 1.97
CA VAL A 9 -2.35 -15.18 0.60
C VAL A 9 -3.16 -14.22 -0.29
N GLY A 10 -2.49 -13.25 -0.90
CA GLY A 10 -3.14 -12.30 -1.82
C GLY A 10 -3.90 -11.14 -1.15
N VAL A 11 -4.11 -10.07 -1.92
CA VAL A 11 -4.57 -8.77 -1.39
C VAL A 11 -6.02 -8.84 -0.90
N SER A 12 -6.89 -9.53 -1.63
CA SER A 12 -8.32 -9.60 -1.31
C SER A 12 -8.58 -10.29 0.01
N PHE A 13 -7.89 -11.39 0.29
CA PHE A 13 -8.10 -12.18 1.49
C PHE A 13 -7.52 -11.50 2.72
N ALA A 14 -6.31 -10.94 2.61
CA ALA A 14 -5.71 -10.14 3.67
C ALA A 14 -6.56 -8.93 4.07
N TRP A 15 -7.09 -8.21 3.09
CA TRP A 15 -8.01 -7.11 3.33
C TRP A 15 -9.35 -7.60 3.88
N GLY A 16 -9.92 -8.68 3.33
CA GLY A 16 -11.18 -9.25 3.78
C GLY A 16 -11.14 -9.67 5.25
N ARG A 17 -10.07 -10.36 5.67
CA ARG A 17 -9.86 -10.73 7.07
C ARG A 17 -9.75 -9.51 7.97
N ALA A 18 -9.06 -8.46 7.52
CA ALA A 18 -8.96 -7.20 8.25
C ALA A 18 -10.34 -6.51 8.39
N MET A 19 -11.16 -6.57 7.35
CA MET A 19 -12.52 -6.05 7.36
C MET A 19 -13.41 -6.81 8.35
N GLN A 20 -13.33 -8.14 8.42
CA GLN A 20 -14.09 -8.93 9.40
C GLN A 20 -13.79 -8.50 10.83
N ILE A 21 -12.50 -8.30 11.16
CA ILE A 21 -12.08 -7.87 12.50
C ILE A 21 -12.57 -6.45 12.81
N VAL A 22 -12.36 -5.49 11.89
CA VAL A 22 -12.75 -4.08 12.12
C VAL A 22 -14.28 -3.89 12.11
N THR A 23 -15.03 -4.81 11.50
CA THR A 23 -16.50 -4.74 11.43
C THR A 23 -17.23 -5.54 12.52
N GLN A 24 -16.53 -6.24 13.42
CA GLN A 24 -17.12 -6.92 14.58
C GLN A 24 -18.10 -5.99 15.37
N PRO A 25 -19.15 -6.54 16.01
CA PRO A 25 -20.12 -5.76 16.79
C PRO A 25 -19.45 -4.82 17.79
N GLY A 26 -19.97 -3.59 17.92
CA GLY A 26 -19.41 -2.57 18.81
C GLY A 26 -18.11 -1.89 18.33
N ARG A 27 -17.40 -2.45 17.33
CA ARG A 27 -16.16 -1.85 16.78
C ARG A 27 -16.43 -0.85 15.65
N LYS A 28 -15.61 0.21 15.64
CA LYS A 28 -15.47 1.20 14.55
C LYS A 28 -14.01 1.42 14.15
N GLU A 29 -13.08 1.01 15.00
CA GLU A 29 -11.66 1.16 14.81
C GLU A 29 -10.90 0.05 15.55
N MET A 30 -9.62 -0.10 15.23
CA MET A 30 -8.72 -1.07 15.81
C MET A 30 -7.31 -0.49 15.94
N THR A 31 -6.64 -0.77 17.06
CA THR A 31 -5.30 -0.26 17.37
C THR A 31 -4.51 -1.29 18.18
N PRO A 32 -3.30 -1.70 17.74
CA PRO A 32 -2.81 -1.64 16.36
C PRO A 32 -3.46 -2.73 15.49
N LEU A 33 -3.22 -2.69 14.17
CA LEU A 33 -3.50 -3.79 13.26
C LEU A 33 -2.25 -4.09 12.41
N THR A 34 -1.85 -5.35 12.34
CA THR A 34 -0.79 -5.83 11.45
C THR A 34 -1.36 -6.80 10.43
N VAL A 35 -1.06 -6.55 9.15
CA VAL A 35 -1.51 -7.40 8.04
C VAL A 35 -0.29 -7.83 7.24
N ALA A 36 -0.09 -9.13 7.04
CA ALA A 36 0.93 -9.69 6.18
C ALA A 36 0.27 -10.35 4.97
N ILE A 37 0.80 -10.03 3.78
CA ILE A 37 0.36 -10.60 2.51
C ILE A 37 1.49 -11.45 1.95
N THR A 38 1.20 -12.71 1.66
CA THR A 38 2.10 -13.66 0.99
C THR A 38 1.56 -14.02 -0.40
N GLY A 39 2.31 -14.82 -1.17
CA GLY A 39 1.96 -15.19 -2.54
C GLY A 39 1.97 -13.99 -3.50
N VAL A 40 2.97 -13.13 -3.35
CA VAL A 40 3.13 -11.86 -4.10
C VAL A 40 4.23 -11.93 -5.17
N ASP A 41 4.98 -13.03 -5.22
CA ASP A 41 6.00 -13.37 -6.23
C ASP A 41 5.45 -14.08 -7.46
N THR A 42 4.34 -14.82 -7.32
CA THR A 42 4.03 -15.97 -8.20
C THR A 42 3.53 -15.64 -9.61
N GLU A 43 3.01 -14.44 -9.87
CA GLU A 43 2.23 -14.16 -11.10
C GLU A 43 2.58 -12.80 -11.69
N GLU A 44 2.58 -12.62 -13.03
CA GLU A 44 2.80 -11.31 -13.67
C GLU A 44 1.85 -10.23 -13.17
N VAL A 45 0.62 -10.62 -12.82
CA VAL A 45 -0.43 -9.80 -12.21
C VAL A 45 -0.68 -10.31 -10.78
N LEU A 46 -0.83 -9.40 -9.81
CA LEU A 46 -1.19 -9.81 -8.45
C LEU A 46 -2.59 -10.41 -8.45
N SER A 47 -2.73 -11.63 -7.92
CA SER A 47 -4.02 -12.28 -7.81
C SER A 47 -4.94 -11.54 -6.84
N GLU A 48 -6.15 -11.23 -7.31
CA GLU A 48 -7.25 -10.63 -6.57
C GLU A 48 -8.47 -11.55 -6.72
N HIS A 49 -9.38 -11.54 -5.74
CA HIS A 49 -10.62 -12.27 -5.81
C HIS A 49 -11.71 -11.37 -6.40
N ASP A 50 -12.11 -11.64 -7.65
CA ASP A 50 -13.05 -10.82 -8.43
C ASP A 50 -14.31 -10.45 -7.64
N GLY A 51 -14.98 -11.42 -7.00
CA GLY A 51 -16.20 -11.14 -6.24
C GLY A 51 -16.03 -10.19 -5.04
N ILE A 52 -14.85 -10.17 -4.40
CA ILE A 52 -14.57 -9.21 -3.32
C ILE A 52 -14.24 -7.85 -3.93
N ARG A 53 -13.49 -7.86 -5.03
CA ARG A 53 -13.05 -6.64 -5.72
C ARG A 53 -14.22 -5.88 -6.32
N ASP A 54 -15.13 -6.56 -7.00
CA ASP A 54 -16.28 -5.96 -7.67
C ASP A 54 -17.25 -5.33 -6.67
N GLU A 55 -17.57 -6.06 -5.58
CA GLU A 55 -18.41 -5.54 -4.49
C GLU A 55 -17.77 -4.30 -3.83
N LEU A 56 -16.46 -4.30 -3.64
CA LEU A 56 -15.75 -3.13 -3.11
C LEU A 56 -15.84 -1.94 -4.09
N GLU A 57 -15.62 -2.15 -5.39
CA GLU A 57 -15.74 -1.08 -6.39
C GLU A 57 -17.16 -0.51 -6.44
N GLU A 58 -18.20 -1.34 -6.32
CA GLU A 58 -19.59 -0.86 -6.24
C GLU A 58 -19.83 0.01 -4.99
N VAL A 59 -19.33 -0.42 -3.82
CA VAL A 59 -19.39 0.38 -2.59
C VAL A 59 -18.65 1.70 -2.75
N LEU A 60 -17.45 1.69 -3.33
CA LEU A 60 -16.66 2.90 -3.54
C LEU A 60 -17.39 3.88 -4.46
N ALA A 61 -17.93 3.40 -5.58
CA ALA A 61 -18.70 4.22 -6.51
C ALA A 61 -19.97 4.81 -5.85
N ARG A 62 -20.74 3.99 -5.13
CA ARG A 62 -21.95 4.43 -4.41
C ARG A 62 -21.64 5.47 -3.32
N CYS A 63 -20.46 5.40 -2.72
CA CYS A 63 -20.03 6.32 -1.67
C CYS A 63 -19.19 7.51 -2.18
N ASP A 64 -19.10 7.74 -3.50
CA ASP A 64 -18.28 8.80 -4.11
C ASP A 64 -16.81 8.77 -3.66
N LYS A 65 -16.25 7.55 -3.58
CA LYS A 65 -14.86 7.27 -3.22
C LYS A 65 -14.05 6.93 -4.46
N GLN A 66 -12.74 7.12 -4.39
CA GLN A 66 -11.85 6.79 -5.50
C GLN A 66 -11.79 5.27 -5.71
N ALA A 67 -11.82 4.84 -6.97
CA ALA A 67 -11.62 3.45 -7.34
C ALA A 67 -10.28 2.92 -6.78
N VAL A 68 -10.23 1.62 -6.50
CA VAL A 68 -9.05 1.00 -5.89
C VAL A 68 -7.80 1.20 -6.75
N GLU A 69 -7.93 1.10 -8.08
CA GLU A 69 -6.83 1.33 -9.02
C GLU A 69 -6.30 2.77 -8.96
N THR A 70 -7.17 3.75 -8.71
CA THR A 70 -6.75 5.16 -8.53
C THR A 70 -5.90 5.29 -7.27
N VAL A 71 -6.30 4.64 -6.17
CA VAL A 71 -5.54 4.65 -4.91
C VAL A 71 -4.20 3.94 -5.07
N ALA A 72 -4.18 2.74 -5.67
CA ALA A 72 -2.96 1.98 -5.91
C ALA A 72 -1.93 2.78 -6.73
N ASN A 73 -2.39 3.50 -7.76
CA ASN A 73 -1.52 4.34 -8.59
C ASN A 73 -0.97 5.59 -7.89
N THR A 74 -1.51 5.97 -6.72
CA THR A 74 -0.87 7.00 -5.88
C THR A 74 0.42 6.49 -5.23
N ILE A 75 0.50 5.19 -4.95
CA ILE A 75 1.63 4.49 -4.33
C ILE A 75 2.64 4.05 -5.39
N PHE A 76 2.19 3.37 -6.44
CA PHE A 76 3.04 2.89 -7.51
C PHE A 76 2.29 2.95 -8.86
N PRO A 77 2.79 3.73 -9.84
CA PRO A 77 2.12 3.94 -11.13
C PRO A 77 2.39 2.75 -12.07
N ASN A 78 1.69 1.64 -11.83
CA ASN A 78 2.01 0.34 -12.43
C ASN A 78 2.05 0.37 -13.97
N SER A 79 1.15 1.12 -14.61
CA SER A 79 1.09 1.24 -16.07
C SER A 79 2.28 1.96 -16.70
N LEU A 80 3.08 2.70 -15.92
CA LEU A 80 4.28 3.38 -16.40
C LEU A 80 5.53 2.50 -16.33
N TRP A 81 5.46 1.42 -15.53
CA TRP A 81 6.57 0.50 -15.34
C TRP A 81 6.59 -0.56 -16.44
N ASN A 82 7.74 -0.70 -17.10
CA ASN A 82 8.03 -1.78 -18.02
C ASN A 82 9.29 -2.50 -17.53
N ARG A 83 9.17 -3.80 -17.23
CA ARG A 83 10.27 -4.63 -16.70
C ARG A 83 11.44 -4.83 -17.66
N SER A 84 11.19 -4.68 -18.97
CA SER A 84 12.20 -4.80 -20.01
C SER A 84 12.97 -3.51 -20.26
N GLU A 85 12.54 -2.40 -19.66
CA GLU A 85 13.17 -1.09 -19.82
C GLU A 85 13.99 -0.75 -18.58
N PRO A 86 15.05 0.07 -18.71
CA PRO A 86 15.76 0.59 -17.56
C PRO A 86 14.82 1.37 -16.61
N ARG A 87 14.99 1.21 -15.29
CA ARG A 87 14.14 1.87 -14.29
C ARG A 87 14.07 3.40 -14.39
N HIS A 88 15.08 4.08 -14.94
CA HIS A 88 15.02 5.54 -15.12
C HIS A 88 13.85 5.97 -16.02
N MET A 89 13.46 5.13 -16.99
CA MET A 89 12.31 5.37 -17.87
C MET A 89 10.99 5.43 -17.08
N LEU A 90 10.85 4.70 -15.98
CA LEU A 90 9.69 4.80 -15.08
C LEU A 90 9.60 6.20 -14.47
N TYR A 91 10.73 6.73 -14.00
CA TYR A 91 10.79 8.04 -13.36
C TYR A 91 10.49 9.16 -14.38
N GLU A 92 11.09 9.12 -15.57
CA GLU A 92 10.84 10.08 -16.64
C GLU A 92 9.37 10.09 -17.08
N ARG A 93 8.77 8.91 -17.29
CA ARG A 93 7.34 8.79 -17.62
C ARG A 93 6.47 9.36 -16.50
N TYR A 94 6.80 9.09 -15.24
CA TYR A 94 6.06 9.62 -14.11
C TYR A 94 6.16 11.14 -14.01
N GLU A 95 7.35 11.71 -14.15
CA GLU A 95 7.58 13.16 -14.16
C GLU A 95 6.76 13.85 -15.26
N ALA A 96 6.71 13.27 -16.46
CA ALA A 96 5.94 13.80 -17.58
C ALA A 96 4.42 13.88 -17.28
N VAL A 97 3.88 12.96 -16.48
CA VAL A 97 2.44 12.93 -16.14
C VAL A 97 2.11 13.61 -14.81
N LEU A 98 3.10 13.84 -13.93
CA LEU A 98 2.91 14.38 -12.59
C LEU A 98 2.10 15.70 -12.54
N PRO A 99 2.31 16.68 -13.44
CA PRO A 99 1.49 17.91 -13.45
C PRO A 99 0.00 17.63 -13.67
N ARG A 100 -0.34 16.63 -14.48
CA ARG A 100 -1.74 16.20 -14.69
C ARG A 100 -2.28 15.50 -13.46
N LEU A 101 -1.50 14.60 -12.84
CA LEU A 101 -1.90 13.89 -11.64
C LEU A 101 -2.18 14.85 -10.46
N ARG A 102 -1.33 15.85 -10.24
CA ARG A 102 -1.55 16.87 -9.19
C ARG A 102 -2.84 17.67 -9.41
N ARG A 103 -3.24 17.91 -10.67
CA ARG A 103 -4.48 18.62 -11.02
C ARG A 103 -5.74 17.74 -11.02
N ALA A 104 -5.59 16.42 -11.09
CA ALA A 104 -6.71 15.50 -11.19
C ALA A 104 -7.62 15.48 -9.94
N SER A 105 -7.11 15.85 -8.78
CA SER A 105 -7.89 15.92 -7.55
C SER A 105 -7.33 16.93 -6.57
N ARG A 106 -8.20 17.66 -5.87
CA ARG A 106 -7.82 18.53 -4.74
C ARG A 106 -7.14 17.75 -3.60
N LYS A 107 -7.42 16.44 -3.48
CA LYS A 107 -6.77 15.55 -2.49
C LYS A 107 -5.26 15.43 -2.75
N ASN A 108 -4.79 15.73 -3.96
CA ASN A 108 -3.38 15.64 -4.34
C ASN A 108 -2.59 16.93 -4.05
N ALA A 109 -3.20 17.94 -3.43
CA ALA A 109 -2.56 19.22 -3.12
C ALA A 109 -1.32 19.08 -2.20
N HIS A 110 -1.25 18.00 -1.41
CA HIS A 110 -0.12 17.71 -0.53
C HIS A 110 0.91 16.76 -1.15
N GLY A 111 0.72 16.36 -2.41
CA GLY A 111 1.55 15.42 -3.15
C GLY A 111 0.95 14.02 -3.22
N LEU A 112 1.61 13.16 -3.97
CA LEU A 112 1.31 11.73 -4.10
C LEU A 112 2.38 10.89 -3.39
N TYR A 113 2.08 9.63 -3.06
CA TYR A 113 3.05 8.78 -2.36
C TYR A 113 4.27 8.50 -3.24
N PHE A 114 4.09 8.09 -4.50
CA PHE A 114 5.23 7.84 -5.40
C PHE A 114 6.08 9.11 -5.63
N GLU A 115 5.43 10.27 -5.77
CA GLU A 115 6.10 11.57 -5.84
C GLU A 115 6.99 11.81 -4.60
N ARG A 116 6.49 11.54 -3.38
CA ARG A 116 7.29 11.66 -2.16
C ARG A 116 8.51 10.74 -2.19
N MET A 117 8.37 9.51 -2.70
CA MET A 117 9.45 8.54 -2.74
C MET A 117 10.56 8.95 -3.72
N ILE A 118 10.23 9.56 -4.85
CA ILE A 118 11.21 9.90 -5.89
C ILE A 118 11.69 11.37 -5.87
N MET A 119 11.06 12.26 -5.08
CA MET A 119 11.41 13.69 -5.06
C MET A 119 11.75 14.26 -3.68
N ASN A 120 11.47 13.56 -2.57
CA ASN A 120 11.70 14.07 -1.20
C ASN A 120 12.89 13.42 -0.48
N GLY A 121 13.86 12.89 -1.22
CA GLY A 121 15.10 12.37 -0.66
C GLY A 121 16.08 13.45 -0.20
N ARG A 122 17.37 13.12 -0.26
CA ARG A 122 18.45 14.04 0.07
C ARG A 122 18.57 15.12 -1.00
N ASP A 123 19.16 16.27 -0.67
CA ASP A 123 19.36 17.35 -1.64
C ASP A 123 20.22 16.91 -2.85
N ASP A 124 21.19 16.03 -2.63
CA ASP A 124 22.06 15.44 -3.65
C ASP A 124 21.53 14.13 -4.27
N ALA A 125 20.45 13.58 -3.71
CA ALA A 125 19.81 12.34 -4.16
C ALA A 125 18.30 12.36 -3.82
N PRO A 126 17.50 13.18 -4.55
CA PRO A 126 16.09 13.38 -4.23
C PRO A 126 15.24 12.13 -4.48
N ASN A 127 15.68 11.24 -5.38
CA ASN A 127 15.03 9.96 -5.60
C ASN A 127 15.55 8.92 -4.60
N GLN A 128 14.77 8.70 -3.53
CA GLN A 128 15.12 7.79 -2.45
C GLN A 128 15.17 6.34 -2.94
N ILE A 129 14.28 5.97 -3.88
CA ILE A 129 14.24 4.62 -4.45
C ILE A 129 15.52 4.36 -5.25
N GLU A 130 15.88 5.28 -6.14
CA GLU A 130 17.08 5.17 -6.96
C GLU A 130 18.35 5.16 -6.09
N PHE A 131 18.42 6.03 -5.08
CA PHE A 131 19.51 6.03 -4.11
C PHE A 131 19.64 4.69 -3.40
N ALA A 132 18.53 4.15 -2.88
CA ALA A 132 18.50 2.89 -2.16
C ALA A 132 18.93 1.71 -3.04
N LEU A 133 18.43 1.62 -4.27
CA LEU A 133 18.80 0.59 -5.23
C LEU A 133 20.28 0.66 -5.62
N ASN A 134 20.82 1.86 -5.89
CA ASN A 134 22.22 2.04 -6.26
C ASN A 134 23.18 1.80 -5.09
N ALA A 135 22.75 2.07 -3.85
CA ALA A 135 23.56 1.84 -2.66
C ALA A 135 23.51 0.40 -2.15
N PHE A 136 22.61 -0.45 -2.65
CA PHE A 136 22.51 -1.84 -2.23
C PHE A 136 23.62 -2.68 -2.86
N GLY A 137 24.31 -3.48 -2.03
CA GLY A 137 25.39 -4.36 -2.49
C GLY A 137 26.21 -4.98 -1.35
N PRO A 138 27.25 -5.78 -1.67
CA PRO A 138 28.12 -6.41 -0.68
C PRO A 138 28.74 -5.39 0.29
N GLY A 139 28.71 -5.68 1.59
CA GLY A 139 29.29 -4.81 2.63
C GLY A 139 28.41 -3.62 3.04
N MET A 140 27.27 -3.40 2.40
CA MET A 140 26.32 -2.37 2.78
C MET A 140 25.31 -2.88 3.81
N ARG A 141 24.90 -1.99 4.73
CA ARG A 141 23.86 -2.31 5.71
C ARG A 141 22.55 -2.63 4.98
N ARG A 142 21.87 -3.70 5.36
CA ARG A 142 20.55 -4.06 4.78
C ARG A 142 19.50 -2.96 4.95
N SER A 143 19.62 -2.15 6.01
CA SER A 143 18.76 -1.00 6.27
C SER A 143 18.95 0.19 5.32
N VAL A 144 19.81 0.09 4.30
CA VAL A 144 19.91 1.13 3.25
C VAL A 144 18.65 1.20 2.38
N LEU A 145 17.94 0.09 2.26
CA LEU A 145 16.71 -0.03 1.47
C LEU A 145 15.49 0.48 2.26
N GLN A 146 15.47 1.79 2.51
CA GLN A 146 14.46 2.47 3.33
C GLN A 146 13.99 3.76 2.67
N ILE A 147 12.69 4.04 2.72
CA ILE A 147 12.07 5.18 2.06
C ILE A 147 11.19 5.94 3.06
N GLY A 148 11.47 7.23 3.26
CA GLY A 148 10.67 8.14 4.07
C GLY A 148 9.59 8.81 3.23
N VAL A 149 8.33 8.74 3.70
CA VAL A 149 7.18 9.38 3.03
C VAL A 149 6.70 10.60 3.83
N PHE A 150 6.66 10.46 5.15
CA PHE A 150 6.32 11.56 6.06
C PHE A 150 7.52 12.51 6.21
N ASP A 151 7.31 13.81 5.92
CA ASP A 151 8.31 14.86 6.15
C ASP A 151 7.84 15.76 7.30
N PRO A 152 8.41 15.73 8.51
CA PRO A 152 7.92 16.51 9.64
C PRO A 152 7.87 18.03 9.38
N ARG A 153 8.72 18.57 8.50
CA ARG A 153 8.73 20.01 8.16
C ARG A 153 7.49 20.41 7.37
N LYS A 154 6.94 19.47 6.60
CA LYS A 154 5.72 19.66 5.81
C LYS A 154 4.52 19.16 6.61
N ASP A 155 4.64 17.95 7.16
CA ASP A 155 3.58 17.04 7.55
C ASP A 155 3.10 17.15 9.01
N HIS A 156 3.92 17.75 9.87
CA HIS A 156 3.56 17.94 11.26
C HIS A 156 2.78 19.26 11.44
N SER A 157 1.45 19.18 11.48
CA SER A 157 0.55 20.34 11.65
C SER A 157 -0.49 20.09 12.74
N ALA A 158 -0.91 21.16 13.44
CA ALA A 158 -1.97 21.11 14.45
C ALA A 158 -3.40 20.94 13.89
N GLY A 159 -3.55 20.79 12.57
CA GLY A 159 -4.86 20.60 11.92
C GLY A 159 -5.54 19.31 12.39
N ARG A 160 -6.84 19.41 12.70
CA ARG A 160 -7.67 18.27 13.16
C ARG A 160 -7.69 17.07 12.21
N ARG A 161 -7.50 17.32 10.91
CA ARG A 161 -7.40 16.29 9.86
C ARG A 161 -6.40 16.78 8.83
N ARG A 162 -5.47 15.91 8.45
CA ARG A 162 -4.49 16.20 7.40
C ARG A 162 -4.73 15.41 6.12
N GLY A 163 -5.22 14.18 6.23
CA GLY A 163 -5.61 13.32 5.11
C GLY A 163 -4.45 12.71 4.31
N PHE A 164 -3.25 13.31 4.32
CA PHE A 164 -2.04 12.80 3.68
C PHE A 164 -0.78 13.38 4.36
N PRO A 165 0.34 12.63 4.44
CA PRO A 165 0.48 11.21 4.10
C PRO A 165 0.12 10.30 5.28
N CYS A 166 -0.68 9.26 5.03
CA CYS A 166 -0.99 8.24 6.05
C CYS A 166 0.09 7.15 6.12
N LEU A 167 0.68 6.79 4.97
CA LEU A 167 1.91 6.01 4.88
C LEU A 167 3.10 6.89 5.32
N GLN A 168 3.87 6.42 6.28
CA GLN A 168 4.98 7.16 6.87
C GLN A 168 6.34 6.70 6.36
N HIS A 169 6.51 5.38 6.26
CA HIS A 169 7.79 4.76 5.98
C HIS A 169 7.62 3.40 5.29
N LEU A 170 8.62 3.05 4.49
CA LEU A 170 8.79 1.73 3.90
C LEU A 170 10.21 1.21 4.15
N SER A 171 10.33 -0.08 4.46
CA SER A 171 11.60 -0.79 4.41
C SER A 171 11.49 -2.02 3.52
N PHE A 172 12.52 -2.24 2.71
CA PHE A 172 12.69 -3.44 1.90
C PHE A 172 13.85 -4.22 2.49
N VAL A 173 13.60 -5.45 2.93
CA VAL A 173 14.51 -6.23 3.76
C VAL A 173 14.84 -7.52 3.03
N PRO A 174 16.07 -7.64 2.49
CA PRO A 174 16.57 -8.91 2.01
C PRO A 174 16.72 -9.89 3.18
N ASP A 175 16.03 -11.01 3.08
CA ASP A 175 16.07 -12.07 4.07
C ASP A 175 17.29 -12.99 3.85
N GLN A 176 17.57 -13.87 4.81
CA GLN A 176 18.72 -14.78 4.78
C GLN A 176 18.61 -15.84 3.68
N ASP A 177 17.39 -16.18 3.27
CA ASP A 177 17.10 -17.15 2.20
C ASP A 177 17.22 -16.54 0.79
N GLY A 178 17.61 -15.26 0.69
CA GLY A 178 17.72 -14.55 -0.58
C GLY A 178 16.40 -14.01 -1.12
N SER A 179 15.32 -14.03 -0.33
CA SER A 179 14.07 -13.35 -0.67
C SER A 179 14.03 -11.90 -0.21
N LEU A 180 13.01 -11.16 -0.64
CA LEU A 180 12.73 -9.80 -0.22
C LEU A 180 11.40 -9.74 0.55
N SER A 181 11.44 -9.12 1.72
CA SER A 181 10.24 -8.72 2.48
C SER A 181 10.07 -7.20 2.47
N VAL A 182 8.84 -6.71 2.47
CA VAL A 182 8.52 -5.28 2.54
C VAL A 182 7.74 -4.98 3.81
N ASN A 183 8.08 -3.91 4.52
CA ASN A 183 7.32 -3.42 5.67
C ASN A 183 6.85 -1.99 5.41
N ALA A 184 5.54 -1.76 5.52
CA ALA A 184 4.88 -0.47 5.34
C ALA A 184 4.28 0.01 6.65
N PHE A 185 4.59 1.25 7.05
CA PHE A 185 4.14 1.82 8.32
C PHE A 185 3.11 2.92 8.09
N TYR A 186 1.91 2.73 8.62
CA TYR A 186 0.80 3.67 8.53
C TYR A 186 0.46 4.22 9.91
N ALA A 187 0.37 5.55 10.05
CA ALA A 187 -0.12 6.16 11.30
C ALA A 187 -1.61 5.87 11.52
N SER A 188 -2.39 5.98 10.44
CA SER A 188 -3.81 5.65 10.41
C SER A 188 -4.18 5.17 9.01
N GLN A 189 -5.26 4.41 8.89
CA GLN A 189 -5.73 3.92 7.61
C GLN A 189 -7.25 3.79 7.60
N PHE A 190 -7.86 4.32 6.53
CA PHE A 190 -9.26 4.08 6.20
C PHE A 190 -9.40 2.73 5.52
N MET A 191 -10.17 1.84 6.15
CA MET A 191 -10.23 0.45 5.75
C MET A 191 -11.01 0.24 4.45
N VAL A 192 -11.98 1.09 4.14
CA VAL A 192 -12.78 0.99 2.91
C VAL A 192 -12.20 1.87 1.80
N GLU A 193 -12.03 3.18 2.01
CA GLU A 193 -11.59 4.10 0.94
C GLU A 193 -10.14 3.85 0.48
N ARG A 194 -9.26 3.31 1.34
CA ARG A 194 -7.81 3.33 1.09
C ARG A 194 -7.10 1.98 1.22
N ALA A 195 -7.42 1.18 2.23
CA ALA A 195 -6.58 0.04 2.61
C ALA A 195 -6.33 -0.92 1.44
N TYR A 196 -7.37 -1.35 0.72
CA TYR A 196 -7.21 -2.28 -0.40
C TYR A 196 -6.26 -1.72 -1.46
N GLY A 197 -6.50 -0.51 -1.96
CA GLY A 197 -5.66 0.11 -3.00
C GLY A 197 -4.24 0.38 -2.52
N ASN A 198 -4.08 0.77 -1.25
CA ASN A 198 -2.76 0.92 -0.63
C ASN A 198 -2.01 -0.41 -0.59
N TYR A 199 -2.69 -1.51 -0.22
CA TYR A 199 -2.09 -2.84 -0.19
C TYR A 199 -1.61 -3.25 -1.57
N LEU A 200 -2.50 -3.15 -2.57
CA LEU A 200 -2.20 -3.43 -3.96
C LEU A 200 -1.03 -2.59 -4.48
N GLY A 201 -1.04 -1.28 -4.20
CA GLY A 201 0.03 -0.36 -4.59
C GLY A 201 1.38 -0.70 -3.97
N ILE A 202 1.42 -1.04 -2.67
CA ILE A 202 2.66 -1.42 -1.99
C ILE A 202 3.16 -2.78 -2.50
N CYS A 203 2.28 -3.75 -2.75
CA CYS A 203 2.67 -5.02 -3.38
C CYS A 203 3.30 -4.78 -4.77
N ARG A 204 2.71 -3.90 -5.59
CA ARG A 204 3.29 -3.52 -6.90
C ARG A 204 4.65 -2.84 -6.76
N LEU A 205 4.79 -1.90 -5.81
CA LEU A 205 6.08 -1.27 -5.51
C LEU A 205 7.13 -2.30 -5.05
N GLY A 206 6.73 -3.23 -4.16
CA GLY A 206 7.56 -4.32 -3.69
C GLY A 206 8.06 -5.19 -4.84
N ARG A 207 7.19 -5.50 -5.81
CA ARG A 207 7.56 -6.26 -7.01
C ARG A 207 8.52 -5.51 -7.91
N PHE A 208 8.36 -4.20 -8.03
CA PHE A 208 9.34 -3.36 -8.73
C PHE A 208 10.71 -3.43 -8.07
N VAL A 209 10.80 -3.20 -6.76
CA VAL A 209 12.08 -3.25 -6.04
C VAL A 209 12.69 -4.66 -6.08
N ALA A 210 11.88 -5.70 -5.92
CA ALA A 210 12.29 -7.10 -6.03
C ALA A 210 12.89 -7.41 -7.41
N HIS A 211 12.22 -6.98 -8.49
CA HIS A 211 12.71 -7.10 -9.87
C HIS A 211 14.06 -6.41 -10.07
N GLU A 212 14.19 -5.16 -9.62
CA GLU A 212 15.44 -4.38 -9.76
C GLU A 212 16.61 -4.94 -8.95
N LEU A 213 16.31 -5.68 -7.87
CA LEU A 213 17.32 -6.34 -7.03
C LEU A 213 17.58 -7.80 -7.44
N GLY A 214 16.78 -8.37 -8.33
CA GLY A 214 16.86 -9.79 -8.69
C GLY A 214 16.49 -10.74 -7.53
N LEU A 215 15.63 -10.31 -6.61
CA LEU A 215 15.19 -11.09 -5.45
C LEU A 215 13.70 -11.45 -5.58
N PRO A 216 13.25 -12.66 -5.16
CA PRO A 216 11.83 -12.98 -5.10
C PRO A 216 11.16 -12.23 -3.95
N LEU A 217 10.00 -11.60 -4.20
CA LEU A 217 9.20 -10.95 -3.16
C LEU A 217 8.33 -11.98 -2.43
N THR A 218 8.57 -12.25 -1.16
CA THR A 218 7.85 -13.32 -0.43
C THR A 218 6.76 -12.78 0.49
N ARG A 219 6.94 -11.58 1.04
CA ARG A 219 6.01 -11.01 2.02
C ARG A 219 5.93 -9.48 1.95
N VAL A 220 4.72 -8.97 2.13
CA VAL A 220 4.46 -7.54 2.36
C VAL A 220 3.67 -7.36 3.65
N THR A 221 4.25 -6.68 4.63
CA THR A 221 3.67 -6.45 5.95
C THR A 221 3.27 -5.00 6.12
N PHE A 222 2.07 -4.76 6.62
CA PHE A 222 1.48 -3.47 6.92
C PHE A 222 1.34 -3.33 8.43
N HIS A 223 2.00 -2.33 9.00
CA HIS A 223 1.85 -1.94 10.41
C HIS A 223 0.97 -0.71 10.48
N ILE A 224 -0.24 -0.86 11.03
CA ILE A 224 -1.26 0.19 11.04
C ILE A 224 -1.49 0.61 12.49
N GLY A 225 -1.17 1.87 12.80
CA GLY A 225 -1.40 2.45 14.12
C GLY A 225 -2.89 2.47 14.46
N LEU A 226 -3.70 3.11 13.60
CA LEU A 226 -5.16 3.18 13.74
C LEU A 226 -5.85 2.73 12.45
N ALA A 227 -6.47 1.55 12.47
CA ALA A 227 -7.36 1.08 11.41
C ALA A 227 -8.78 1.56 11.69
N SER A 228 -9.37 2.39 10.82
CA SER A 228 -10.68 3.01 11.06
C SER A 228 -11.67 2.67 9.95
N LEU A 229 -12.90 2.33 10.34
CA LEU A 229 -14.01 2.11 9.42
C LEU A 229 -14.60 3.46 8.99
N ASP A 230 -14.47 3.76 7.71
CA ASP A 230 -14.81 5.05 7.09
C ASP A 230 -16.11 4.99 6.25
N THR A 231 -16.90 3.91 6.40
CA THR A 231 -18.21 3.71 5.76
C THR A 231 -19.17 3.05 6.76
N SER A 232 -20.48 3.26 6.64
CA SER A 232 -21.47 2.56 7.46
C SER A 232 -21.49 1.06 7.18
N LYS A 233 -21.65 0.23 8.22
CA LYS A 233 -21.75 -1.24 8.07
C LYS A 233 -22.90 -1.66 7.14
N SER A 234 -23.99 -0.90 7.12
CA SER A 234 -25.12 -1.15 6.22
C SER A 234 -24.76 -1.08 4.73
N ALA A 235 -23.79 -0.25 4.35
CA ALA A 235 -23.35 -0.14 2.97
C ALA A 235 -22.36 -1.26 2.58
N LEU A 236 -21.89 -2.04 3.55
CA LEU A 236 -20.87 -3.08 3.38
C LEU A 236 -21.45 -4.50 3.34
N VAL A 237 -22.78 -4.66 3.32
CA VAL A 237 -23.43 -5.98 3.41
C VAL A 237 -23.00 -6.91 2.28
N GLY A 238 -23.00 -6.45 1.03
CA GLY A 238 -22.57 -7.25 -0.13
C GLY A 238 -21.09 -7.64 -0.06
N VAL A 239 -20.22 -6.65 0.20
CA VAL A 239 -18.78 -6.86 0.44
C VAL A 239 -18.51 -7.89 1.54
N LEU A 240 -19.16 -7.77 2.71
CA LEU A 240 -18.96 -8.70 3.82
C LEU A 240 -19.46 -10.10 3.50
N ALA A 241 -20.56 -10.22 2.75
CA ALA A 241 -21.05 -11.52 2.28
C ALA A 241 -20.08 -12.16 1.27
N ALA A 242 -19.49 -11.37 0.36
CA ALA A 242 -18.47 -11.85 -0.57
C ALA A 242 -17.19 -12.29 0.15
N ILE A 243 -16.76 -11.56 1.19
CA ILE A 243 -15.64 -11.95 2.04
C ILE A 243 -15.96 -13.27 2.76
N ASP A 244 -17.09 -13.35 3.46
CA ASP A 244 -17.48 -14.56 4.20
C ASP A 244 -17.60 -15.79 3.29
N GLY A 245 -18.10 -15.60 2.06
CA GLY A 245 -18.18 -16.66 1.05
C GLY A 245 -16.83 -17.12 0.52
N ALA A 246 -15.83 -16.23 0.46
CA ALA A 246 -14.50 -16.55 -0.08
C ALA A 246 -13.54 -17.12 0.97
N ILE A 247 -13.53 -16.59 2.21
CA ILE A 247 -12.54 -16.93 3.24
C ILE A 247 -13.13 -17.43 4.56
N GLY A 248 -14.45 -17.70 4.57
CA GLY A 248 -15.18 -18.11 5.76
C GLY A 248 -15.37 -16.97 6.76
N LYS A 249 -16.33 -17.13 7.68
CA LYS A 249 -16.52 -16.18 8.79
C LYS A 249 -15.35 -16.23 9.75
N LEU A 250 -15.07 -15.10 10.39
CA LEU A 250 -14.13 -15.07 11.51
C LEU A 250 -14.73 -15.91 12.65
N GLU A 251 -13.99 -16.91 13.11
CA GLU A 251 -14.37 -17.70 14.30
C GLU A 251 -14.29 -16.80 15.55
N GLU A 252 -15.28 -16.91 16.44
CA GLU A 252 -15.38 -16.14 17.70
C GLU A 252 -14.35 -16.57 18.75
#